data_AF-A0A9Q0I278-F1
#
_entry.id   AF-A0A9Q0I278-F1
#
_cell.length_a   1.000
_cell.length_b   1.000
_cell.length_c   1.000
_cell.angle_alpha   90.00
_cell.angle_beta   90.00
_cell.angle_gamma   90.00
#
_symmetry.space_group_name_H-M   'P 1'
#
loop_
_entity.id
_entity.type
_entity.pdbx_description
1 polymer ?
#
loop_
_entity_poly.entity_id
_entity_poly.type
_entity_poly.pdbx_seq_one_letter_code
_entity_poly.pdbx_strand_id
1 'polypeptide(L)'
;MNKTQPEPGDWMSYQQKFMDGKVVFGSWYDHVTGWWERKDPKVHYMFFEDMVEDTGREIDKLCSFLGSTWTGEEKERIRHLVKFDNMKKDKMVNYLTVKAMDFKISPFMRKGKVGDWKNQFTVTQNEQFEEDYKKKMRKTTLQFRTQV
;
A
#
# COMPACT_ATOMS: atom_id res chain seq x y z
N MET A 1 -15.66 -4.94 -1.25
CA MET A 1 -15.46 -4.30 -2.58
C MET A 1 -16.16 -2.95 -2.60
N ASN A 2 -15.53 -1.91 -3.15
CA ASN A 2 -16.13 -0.57 -3.20
C ASN A 2 -17.11 -0.46 -4.38
N LYS A 3 -18.35 -0.05 -4.12
CA LYS A 3 -19.42 0.10 -5.11
C LYS A 3 -19.40 1.45 -5.86
N THR A 4 -18.55 2.39 -5.47
CA THR A 4 -18.45 3.70 -6.15
C THR A 4 -17.48 3.72 -7.32
N GLN A 5 -16.70 2.65 -7.48
CA GLN A 5 -15.71 2.54 -8.54
C GLN A 5 -16.25 1.71 -9.71
N PRO A 6 -15.75 1.91 -10.94
CA PRO A 6 -16.09 1.04 -12.06
C PRO A 6 -15.79 -0.42 -11.73
N GLU A 7 -16.61 -1.33 -12.27
CA GLU A 7 -16.38 -2.77 -12.12
C GLU A 7 -14.97 -3.14 -12.61
N PRO A 8 -14.17 -3.87 -11.80
CA PRO A 8 -12.79 -4.17 -12.15
C PRO A 8 -12.70 -5.11 -13.36
N GLY A 9 -13.69 -5.99 -13.54
CA GLY A 9 -13.63 -7.12 -14.45
C GLY A 9 -12.84 -8.29 -13.84
N ASP A 10 -12.44 -9.25 -14.67
CA ASP A 10 -11.53 -10.31 -14.24
C ASP A 10 -10.11 -9.79 -13.94
N TRP A 11 -9.30 -10.65 -13.32
CA TRP A 11 -7.95 -10.32 -12.91
C TRP A 11 -7.04 -9.91 -14.07
N MET A 12 -7.11 -10.59 -15.22
CA MET A 12 -6.29 -10.28 -16.40
C MET A 12 -6.61 -8.88 -16.93
N SER A 13 -7.90 -8.58 -17.07
CA SER A 13 -8.41 -7.29 -17.52
C SER A 13 -8.02 -6.17 -16.55
N TYR A 14 -8.11 -6.43 -15.25
CA TYR A 14 -7.72 -5.47 -14.23
C TYR A 14 -6.21 -5.19 -14.24
N GLN A 15 -5.37 -6.24 -14.35
CA GLN A 15 -3.92 -6.10 -14.46
C GLN A 15 -3.54 -5.20 -15.64
N GLN A 16 -4.13 -5.42 -16.82
CA GLN A 16 -3.83 -4.60 -17.99
C GLN A 16 -4.28 -3.14 -17.79
N LYS A 17 -5.48 -2.91 -17.24
CA LYS A 17 -5.96 -1.55 -16.91
C LYS A 17 -5.02 -0.85 -15.92
N PHE A 18 -4.48 -1.58 -14.94
CA PHE A 18 -3.54 -1.05 -13.97
C PHE A 18 -2.22 -0.62 -14.63
N MET A 19 -1.63 -1.48 -15.47
CA MET A 19 -0.42 -1.18 -16.23
C MET A 19 -0.60 0.02 -17.17
N ASP A 20 -1.77 0.11 -17.80
CA ASP A 20 -2.15 1.23 -18.68
C ASP A 20 -2.44 2.54 -17.92
N GLY A 21 -2.51 2.51 -16.58
CA GLY A 21 -2.94 3.64 -15.76
C GLY A 21 -4.43 4.00 -15.93
N LYS A 22 -5.24 3.09 -16.47
CA LYS A 22 -6.69 3.22 -16.67
C LYS A 22 -7.47 2.74 -15.44
N VAL A 23 -6.98 3.11 -14.27
CA VAL A 23 -7.62 2.86 -12.98
C VAL A 23 -7.86 4.20 -12.29
N VAL A 24 -8.64 4.15 -11.22
CA VAL A 24 -8.94 5.32 -10.41
C VAL A 24 -7.63 5.88 -9.85
N PHE A 25 -7.47 7.21 -9.93
CA PHE A 25 -6.22 7.94 -9.63
C PHE A 25 -5.06 7.78 -10.62
N GLY A 26 -5.25 7.04 -11.72
CA GLY A 26 -4.30 7.00 -12.85
C GLY A 26 -3.15 6.01 -12.69
N SER A 27 -2.00 6.34 -13.30
CA SER A 27 -0.80 5.50 -13.34
C SER A 27 -0.11 5.43 -11.97
N TRP A 28 0.04 4.20 -11.44
CA TRP A 28 0.79 3.97 -10.20
C TRP A 28 2.25 4.43 -10.33
N TYR A 29 2.89 4.18 -11.48
CA TYR A 29 4.27 4.56 -11.74
C TYR A 29 4.47 6.06 -11.61
N ASP A 30 3.61 6.85 -12.28
CA ASP A 30 3.71 8.31 -12.25
C ASP A 30 3.38 8.86 -10.86
N HIS A 31 2.44 8.23 -10.16
CA HIS A 31 2.09 8.62 -8.80
C HIS A 31 3.28 8.46 -7.84
N VAL A 32 3.90 7.28 -7.77
CA VAL A 32 4.98 7.03 -6.80
C VAL A 32 6.27 7.77 -7.17
N THR A 33 6.62 7.81 -8.45
CA THR A 33 7.84 8.51 -8.91
C THR A 33 7.68 10.03 -8.79
N GLY A 34 6.51 10.58 -9.14
CA GLY A 34 6.23 12.01 -9.03
C GLY A 34 6.31 12.51 -7.59
N TRP A 35 5.89 11.72 -6.60
CA TRP A 35 6.10 12.07 -5.19
C TRP A 35 7.54 11.89 -4.74
N TRP A 36 8.22 10.83 -5.19
CA TRP A 36 9.62 10.57 -4.84
C TRP A 36 10.59 11.64 -5.34
N GLU A 37 10.33 12.18 -6.53
CA GLU A 37 11.19 13.17 -7.20
C GLU A 37 11.04 14.58 -6.64
N ARG A 38 9.95 14.88 -5.93
CA ARG A 38 9.73 16.21 -5.32
C ARG A 38 10.81 16.59 -4.32
N LYS A 39 11.42 15.62 -3.63
CA LYS A 39 12.45 15.81 -2.59
C LYS A 39 12.10 16.93 -1.58
N ASP A 40 10.80 17.10 -1.32
CA ASP A 40 10.31 18.14 -0.42
C ASP A 40 10.59 17.71 1.03
N PRO A 41 11.31 18.51 1.84
CA PRO A 41 11.58 18.19 3.24
C PRO A 41 10.31 18.11 4.09
N LYS A 42 9.16 18.59 3.60
CA LYS A 42 7.83 18.46 4.22
C LYS A 42 7.10 17.18 3.83
N VAL A 43 7.75 16.25 3.13
CA VAL A 43 7.19 14.95 2.76
C VAL A 43 7.97 13.83 3.42
N HIS A 44 7.30 13.05 4.27
CA HIS A 44 7.83 11.81 4.82
C HIS A 44 7.43 10.64 3.93
N TYR A 45 8.36 10.19 3.08
CA TYR A 45 8.11 9.07 2.18
C TYR A 45 8.36 7.75 2.92
N MET A 46 7.30 6.96 3.10
CA MET A 46 7.35 5.67 3.80
C MET A 46 7.05 4.51 2.85
N PHE A 47 7.57 3.33 3.18
CA PHE A 47 7.32 2.08 2.45
C PHE A 47 6.45 1.16 3.29
N PHE A 48 5.46 0.53 2.65
CA PHE A 48 4.60 -0.43 3.34
C PHE A 48 5.40 -1.63 3.85
N GLU A 49 6.42 -2.03 3.10
CA GLU A 49 7.31 -3.14 3.42
C GLU A 49 8.12 -2.86 4.69
N ASP A 50 8.61 -1.63 4.85
CA ASP A 50 9.35 -1.23 6.06
C ASP A 50 8.43 -1.23 7.29
N MET A 51 7.16 -0.83 7.13
CA MET A 51 6.17 -0.85 8.22
C MET A 51 5.81 -2.27 8.66
N VAL A 52 5.76 -3.22 7.72
CA VAL A 52 5.52 -4.63 8.01
C VAL A 52 6.74 -5.29 8.66
N GLU A 53 7.94 -4.97 8.19
CA GLU A 53 9.20 -5.50 8.74
C GLU A 53 9.46 -5.00 10.15
N ASP A 54 9.39 -3.67 10.36
CA ASP A 54 9.65 -3.05 11.65
C ASP A 54 8.78 -1.80 11.84
N THR A 55 7.56 -2.03 12.33
CA THR A 55 6.62 -0.97 12.67
C THR A 55 7.17 0.02 13.70
N GLY A 56 8.02 -0.42 14.64
CA GLY A 56 8.58 0.44 15.68
C GLY A 56 9.53 1.47 15.10
N ARG A 57 10.46 1.00 14.25
CA ARG A 57 11.38 1.86 13.50
C ARG A 57 10.64 2.89 12.64
N GLU A 58 9.57 2.50 11.97
CA GLU A 58 8.79 3.43 11.14
C GLU A 58 8.00 4.46 11.98
N ILE A 59 7.52 4.07 13.17
CA ILE A 59 6.93 5.03 14.14
C ILE A 59 7.99 6.03 14.60
N ASP A 60 9.22 5.58 14.90
CA ASP A 60 10.30 6.47 15.34
C ASP A 60 10.70 7.50 14.28
N LYS A 61 10.79 7.05 13.02
CA LYS A 61 11.03 7.94 11.87
C LYS A 61 9.92 8.98 11.71
N LEU A 62 8.65 8.55 11.84
CA LEU A 62 7.50 9.44 11.74
C LEU A 62 7.48 10.47 12.89
N CYS A 63 7.74 10.06 14.14
CA CYS A 63 7.84 10.98 15.28
C CYS A 63 8.94 12.03 15.04
N SER A 64 10.10 11.61 14.55
CA SER A 64 11.22 12.48 14.24
C SER A 64 10.86 13.49 13.14
N PHE A 65 10.19 13.03 12.08
CA PHE A 65 9.71 13.89 11.01
C PHE A 65 8.68 14.94 11.49
N LEU A 66 7.76 14.54 12.37
CA LEU A 66 6.76 15.43 12.97
C LEU A 66 7.35 16.37 14.04
N GLY A 67 8.66 16.30 14.32
CA GLY A 67 9.30 17.09 15.38
C GLY A 67 8.69 16.86 16.78
N SER A 68 8.09 15.69 16.99
CA SER A 68 7.31 15.39 18.20
C SER A 68 8.06 14.40 19.09
N THR A 69 8.12 14.67 20.39
CA THR A 69 8.68 13.75 21.38
C THR A 69 7.59 12.88 21.99
N TRP A 70 7.72 11.56 21.83
CA TRP A 70 6.78 10.58 22.37
C TRP A 70 7.51 9.68 23.35
N THR A 71 6.88 9.36 24.47
CA THR A 71 7.41 8.43 25.47
C THR A 71 7.44 7.00 24.92
N GLY A 72 8.27 6.14 25.53
CA GLY A 72 8.31 4.71 25.16
C GLY A 72 6.94 4.03 25.33
N GLU A 73 6.19 4.40 26.36
CA GLU A 73 4.85 3.86 26.61
C GLU A 73 3.85 4.27 25.51
N GLU A 74 3.85 5.53 25.08
CA GLU A 74 2.96 5.99 24.01
C GLU A 74 3.28 5.31 22.68
N LYS A 75 4.57 5.16 22.36
CA LYS A 75 5.03 4.46 21.16
C LYS A 75 4.61 2.99 21.17
N GLU A 76 4.78 2.30 22.31
CA GLU A 76 4.33 0.91 22.42
C GLU A 76 2.82 0.77 22.37
N ARG A 77 2.07 1.73 22.92
CA ARG A 77 0.62 1.78 22.77
C ARG A 77 0.21 1.90 21.31
N ILE A 78 0.82 2.83 20.55
CA ILE A 78 0.55 2.98 19.11
C ILE A 78 0.90 1.69 18.39
N ARG A 79 2.10 1.15 18.61
CA ARG A 79 2.58 -0.07 17.97
C ARG A 79 1.61 -1.23 18.19
N HIS A 80 1.03 -1.35 19.39
CA HIS A 80 -0.02 -2.32 19.66
C HIS A 80 -1.29 -2.04 18.85
N LEU A 81 -1.80 -0.80 18.86
CA LEU A 81 -3.04 -0.43 18.18
C LEU A 81 -2.98 -0.62 16.66
N VAL A 82 -1.85 -0.31 16.03
CA VAL A 82 -1.67 -0.38 14.57
C VAL A 82 -1.35 -1.79 14.05
N LYS A 83 -1.28 -2.81 14.93
CA LYS A 83 -1.19 -4.20 14.47
C LYS A 83 -2.38 -4.55 13.58
N PHE A 84 -2.12 -5.23 12.47
CA PHE A 84 -3.15 -5.56 11.49
C PHE A 84 -4.38 -6.24 12.12
N ASP A 85 -4.19 -7.23 12.99
CA ASP A 85 -5.28 -7.95 13.64
C ASP A 85 -6.10 -7.07 14.59
N ASN A 86 -5.48 -6.06 15.19
CA ASN A 86 -6.16 -5.09 16.04
C ASN A 86 -6.98 -4.11 15.19
N MET A 87 -6.36 -3.52 14.15
CA MET A 87 -7.05 -2.64 13.21
C MET A 87 -8.21 -3.36 12.49
N LYS A 88 -8.06 -4.65 12.18
CA LYS A 88 -9.10 -5.46 11.54
C LYS A 88 -10.35 -5.63 12.41
N LYS A 89 -10.18 -5.67 13.73
CA LYS A 89 -11.29 -5.78 14.70
C LYS A 89 -11.92 -4.41 15.02
N ASP A 90 -11.17 -3.32 14.88
CA ASP A 90 -11.64 -1.98 15.20
C ASP A 90 -12.59 -1.41 14.12
N LYS A 91 -13.85 -1.21 14.53
CA LYS A 91 -14.94 -0.70 13.67
C LYS A 91 -14.71 0.73 13.17
N MET A 92 -13.84 1.51 13.82
CA MET A 92 -13.54 2.88 13.41
C MET A 92 -12.63 2.93 12.19
N VAL A 93 -11.79 1.89 11.98
CA VAL A 93 -10.77 1.88 10.92
C VAL A 93 -10.92 0.73 9.93
N ASN A 94 -11.72 -0.29 10.21
CA ASN A 94 -11.92 -1.44 9.31
C ASN A 94 -13.00 -1.24 8.23
N TYR A 95 -13.59 -0.04 8.16
CA TYR A 95 -14.60 0.39 7.18
C TYR A 95 -15.95 -0.34 7.27
N LEU A 96 -16.22 -1.19 8.27
CA LEU A 96 -17.47 -1.94 8.35
C LEU A 96 -18.73 -1.05 8.37
N THR A 97 -18.61 0.21 8.78
CA THR A 97 -19.70 1.18 8.84
C THR A 97 -19.91 1.93 7.51
N VAL A 98 -19.01 1.76 6.52
CA VAL A 98 -19.07 2.46 5.23
C VAL A 98 -20.01 1.71 4.28
N LYS A 99 -21.20 2.28 4.05
CA LYS A 99 -22.28 1.67 3.24
C LYS A 99 -21.89 1.36 1.78
N ALA A 100 -20.91 2.09 1.23
CA ALA A 100 -20.41 1.87 -0.12
C ALA A 100 -19.54 0.60 -0.27
N MET A 101 -19.21 -0.07 0.83
CA MET A 101 -18.31 -1.23 0.85
C MET A 101 -19.10 -2.54 1.00
N ASP A 102 -18.95 -3.45 0.04
CA ASP A 102 -19.48 -4.80 0.11
C ASP A 102 -18.49 -5.79 0.73
N PHE A 103 -18.65 -6.07 2.03
CA PHE A 103 -17.77 -6.98 2.76
C PHE A 103 -18.04 -8.46 2.44
N LYS A 104 -19.15 -8.81 1.77
CA LYS A 104 -19.42 -10.19 1.34
C LYS A 104 -18.53 -10.61 0.18
N ILE A 105 -18.11 -9.66 -0.66
CA ILE A 105 -17.21 -9.90 -1.78
C ILE A 105 -15.75 -9.92 -1.31
N SER A 106 -15.33 -8.88 -0.59
CA SER A 106 -13.99 -8.80 -0.01
C SER A 106 -13.98 -7.79 1.13
N PRO A 107 -13.38 -8.14 2.29
CA PRO A 107 -13.19 -7.18 3.37
C PRO A 107 -12.18 -6.10 2.99
N PHE A 108 -12.28 -4.93 3.63
CA PHE A 108 -11.31 -3.84 3.47
C PHE A 108 -9.95 -4.25 4.06
N MET A 109 -9.93 -4.70 5.32
CA MET A 109 -8.75 -5.29 5.97
C MET A 109 -8.57 -6.76 5.52
N ARG A 110 -7.96 -6.95 4.34
CA ARG A 110 -7.89 -8.26 3.66
C ARG A 110 -6.84 -9.21 4.26
N LYS A 111 -5.54 -9.00 3.98
CA LYS A 111 -4.44 -9.89 4.40
C LYS A 111 -3.28 -9.20 5.16
N GLY A 112 -3.04 -7.91 4.96
CA GLY A 112 -2.03 -7.17 5.71
C GLY A 112 -0.59 -7.68 5.60
N LYS A 113 -0.20 -8.22 4.45
CA LYS A 113 1.12 -8.86 4.25
C LYS A 113 1.76 -8.45 2.93
N VAL A 114 3.09 -8.46 2.90
CA VAL A 114 3.90 -8.28 1.68
C VAL A 114 4.01 -9.63 0.95
N GLY A 115 4.09 -9.60 -0.39
CA GLY A 115 4.32 -10.81 -1.19
C GLY A 115 3.08 -11.60 -1.61
N ASP A 116 1.86 -11.13 -1.31
CA ASP A 116 0.63 -11.84 -1.73
C ASP A 116 0.43 -11.87 -3.25
N TRP A 117 1.16 -11.05 -4.01
CA TRP A 117 1.16 -11.05 -5.48
C TRP A 117 1.49 -12.43 -6.06
N LYS A 118 2.36 -13.22 -5.40
CA LYS A 118 2.68 -14.60 -5.82
C LYS A 118 1.49 -15.55 -5.83
N ASN A 119 0.44 -15.25 -5.06
CA ASN A 119 -0.78 -16.03 -5.02
C ASN A 119 -1.83 -15.56 -6.04
N GLN A 120 -1.55 -14.50 -6.81
CA GLN A 120 -2.50 -13.88 -7.74
C GLN A 120 -1.97 -13.91 -9.17
N PHE A 121 -0.69 -13.64 -9.37
CA PHE A 121 -0.06 -13.65 -10.68
C PHE A 121 0.26 -15.08 -11.11
N THR A 122 -0.05 -15.40 -12.36
CA THR A 122 0.65 -16.48 -13.07
C THR A 122 2.07 -16.06 -13.41
N VAL A 123 2.93 -17.02 -13.77
CA VAL A 123 4.32 -16.72 -14.19
C VAL A 123 4.34 -15.74 -15.36
N THR A 124 3.55 -16.00 -16.41
CA THR A 124 3.47 -15.13 -17.60
C THR A 124 2.96 -13.74 -17.28
N GLN A 125 1.95 -13.61 -16.41
CA GLN A 125 1.47 -12.30 -15.97
C GLN A 125 2.56 -11.51 -15.23
N ASN A 126 3.34 -12.20 -14.40
CA ASN A 126 4.43 -11.57 -13.65
C ASN A 126 5.55 -11.12 -14.58
N GLU A 127 5.97 -11.95 -15.53
CA GLU A 127 6.99 -11.60 -16.53
C GLU A 127 6.59 -10.37 -17.33
N GLN A 128 5.33 -10.31 -17.80
CA GLN A 128 4.79 -9.15 -18.50
C GLN A 128 4.82 -7.88 -17.64
N PHE A 129 4.41 -7.99 -16.37
CA PHE A 129 4.41 -6.87 -15.44
C PHE A 129 5.84 -6.38 -15.15
N GLU A 130 6.79 -7.29 -14.93
CA GLU A 130 8.19 -6.98 -14.65
C GLU A 130 8.86 -6.26 -15.84
N GLU A 131 8.57 -6.66 -17.07
CA GLU A 131 9.07 -5.96 -18.25
C GLU A 131 8.54 -4.52 -18.36
N ASP A 132 7.24 -4.31 -18.11
CA ASP A 132 6.64 -2.99 -18.11
C ASP A 132 7.20 -2.13 -16.95
N TYR A 133 7.24 -2.69 -15.74
CA TYR A 133 7.79 -2.06 -14.55
C TYR A 133 9.23 -1.57 -14.79
N LYS A 134 10.11 -2.43 -15.33
CA LYS A 134 11.50 -2.07 -15.63
C LYS A 134 11.60 -0.91 -16.62
N LYS A 135 10.72 -0.85 -17.62
CA LYS A 135 10.69 0.25 -18.59
C LYS A 135 10.21 1.54 -17.94
N LYS A 136 9.14 1.49 -17.16
CA LYS A 136 8.50 2.66 -16.52
C LYS A 136 9.34 3.25 -15.38
N MET A 137 10.00 2.40 -14.61
CA MET A 137 10.78 2.79 -13.43
C MET A 137 12.26 3.05 -13.72
N ARG A 138 12.72 2.87 -14.97
CA ARG A 138 14.15 2.95 -15.34
C ARG A 138 14.85 4.25 -14.94
N LYS A 139 14.13 5.37 -14.93
CA LYS A 139 14.71 6.72 -14.71
C LYS A 139 14.74 7.14 -13.24
N THR A 140 14.06 6.42 -12.35
CA THR A 140 13.99 6.80 -10.94
C THR A 140 15.01 6.02 -10.11
N THR A 141 15.45 6.62 -9.00
CA THR A 141 16.24 5.93 -7.97
C THR A 141 15.38 5.20 -6.96
N LEU A 142 14.05 5.30 -7.07
CA LEU A 142 13.10 4.66 -6.19
C LEU A 142 13.16 3.13 -6.35
N GLN A 143 13.34 2.43 -5.23
CA GLN A 143 13.36 0.98 -5.17
C GLN A 143 12.31 0.48 -4.20
N PHE A 144 11.61 -0.57 -4.60
CA PHE A 144 10.60 -1.24 -3.79
C PHE A 144 11.03 -2.67 -3.49
N ARG A 145 10.68 -3.13 -2.29
CA ARG A 145 10.75 -4.55 -1.94
C ARG A 145 9.41 -5.19 -2.31
N THR A 146 9.43 -6.41 -2.83
CA THR A 146 8.19 -7.15 -3.16
C THR A 146 7.93 -8.29 -2.18
N GLN A 147 8.83 -8.47 -1.22
CA GLN A 147 8.88 -9.50 -0.19
C GLN A 147 9.53 -8.90 1.07
N VAL A 148 9.06 -9.34 2.24
CA VAL A 148 9.61 -9.04 3.57
C VAL A 148 9.82 -10.37 4.26
#